data_AF-A0A2H3DC70-F1
#
_entry.id   AF-A0A2H3DC70-F1
#
_cell.length_a   1.000
_cell.length_b   1.000
_cell.length_c   1.000
_cell.angle_alpha   90.00
_cell.angle_beta   90.00
_cell.angle_gamma   90.00
#
_symmetry.space_group_name_H-M   'P 1'
#
loop_
_entity.id
_entity.type
_entity.pdbx_description
1 polymer ?
#
loop_
_entity_poly.entity_id
_entity_poly.type
_entity_poly.pdbx_seq_one_letter_code
_entity_poly.pdbx_strand_id
1 'polypeptide(L)'
;QREEDDDDDDRLLFPWEDEQTLIAELSHDGRVELDDDENTLKLIDSLEHSFTRHSNILVDDIAQTLVPAVRRVKEAHHVLNTRVDDDFGKGLWEFHEACKKMELATLRDAEEVNEEYQAAQVRIADIMGKLEDAYARRDQLWVDFEVKLN
;
A
#
# COMPACT_ATOMS: atom_id res chain seq x y z
N GLN A 1 26.20 25.61 1.34
CA GLN A 1 25.10 26.48 1.79
C GLN A 1 23.89 26.03 0.99
N ARG A 2 22.99 25.29 1.65
CA ARG A 2 21.67 24.94 1.11
C ARG A 2 20.77 26.13 1.45
N GLU A 3 20.18 26.72 0.43
CA GLU A 3 19.05 27.62 0.61
C GLU A 3 17.84 26.74 0.93
N GLU A 4 17.37 26.90 2.16
CA GLU A 4 16.06 26.44 2.63
C GLU A 4 15.05 27.44 2.05
N ASP A 5 14.48 27.12 0.88
CA ASP A 5 13.18 27.65 0.45
C ASP A 5 12.12 26.71 1.03
N ASP A 6 11.90 26.86 2.33
CA ASP A 6 10.71 26.39 3.05
C ASP A 6 10.03 27.68 3.55
N ASP A 7 8.69 27.72 3.52
CA ASP A 7 7.81 28.82 3.98
C ASP A 7 7.34 29.88 2.95
N ASP A 8 6.81 29.47 1.79
CA ASP A 8 5.82 30.33 1.09
C ASP A 8 4.66 29.57 0.41
N ASP A 9 4.43 28.29 0.74
CA ASP A 9 3.27 27.51 0.24
C ASP A 9 2.08 27.43 1.23
N ASP A 10 2.21 28.06 2.42
CA ASP A 10 1.14 28.08 3.43
C ASP A 10 0.17 29.26 3.28
N ARG A 11 0.37 30.16 2.30
CA ARG A 11 -0.49 31.34 2.07
C ARG A 11 -1.74 31.07 1.23
N LEU A 12 -1.92 29.84 0.73
CA LEU A 12 -3.14 29.39 0.05
C LEU A 12 -3.81 28.20 0.76
N LEU A 13 -3.41 27.92 2.00
CA LEU A 13 -4.23 27.12 2.90
C LEU A 13 -5.46 27.94 3.26
N PHE A 14 -6.51 27.79 2.44
CA PHE A 14 -7.86 28.25 2.76
C PHE A 14 -8.11 28.00 4.26
N PRO A 15 -8.19 29.04 5.11
CA PRO A 15 -8.26 28.93 6.57
C PRO A 15 -9.68 28.55 7.04
N TRP A 16 -10.27 27.54 6.42
CA TRP A 16 -11.65 27.12 6.61
C TRP A 16 -11.65 26.00 7.65
N GLU A 17 -11.01 26.28 8.80
CA GLU A 17 -10.94 25.34 9.92
C GLU A 17 -12.27 25.27 10.67
N ASP A 18 -13.08 26.33 10.62
CA ASP A 18 -14.36 26.42 11.32
C ASP A 18 -15.44 27.13 10.47
N GLU A 19 -16.69 26.67 10.62
CA GLU A 19 -17.91 27.15 9.96
C GLU A 19 -18.08 28.67 10.13
N GLN A 20 -17.68 29.19 11.28
CA GLN A 20 -17.73 30.61 11.62
C GLN A 20 -16.82 31.49 10.75
N THR A 21 -15.68 30.95 10.28
CA THR A 21 -14.69 31.73 9.50
C THR A 21 -15.19 31.96 8.08
N LEU A 22 -15.77 30.92 7.47
CA LEU A 22 -16.44 30.97 6.17
C LEU A 22 -17.62 31.97 6.17
N ILE A 23 -18.47 31.91 7.19
CA ILE A 23 -19.66 32.77 7.29
C ILE A 23 -19.26 34.23 7.54
N ALA A 24 -18.21 34.48 8.34
CA ALA A 24 -17.70 35.81 8.63
C ALA A 24 -17.14 36.51 7.39
N GLU A 25 -16.40 35.78 6.54
CA GLU A 25 -15.79 36.32 5.33
C GLU A 25 -16.84 36.66 4.25
N LEU A 26 -17.85 35.81 4.07
CA LEU A 26 -18.95 36.06 3.12
C LEU A 26 -19.94 37.15 3.57
N SER A 27 -20.02 37.44 4.86
CA SER A 27 -20.93 38.47 5.40
C SER A 27 -20.36 39.90 5.35
N HIS A 28 -19.07 40.07 5.02
CA HIS A 28 -18.39 41.37 5.15
C HIS A 28 -18.40 42.24 3.88
N ASP A 29 -18.77 41.69 2.71
CA ASP A 29 -18.46 42.33 1.41
C ASP A 29 -19.60 43.18 0.80
N GLY A 30 -20.34 43.94 1.62
CA GLY A 30 -21.61 44.55 1.20
C GLY A 30 -21.86 46.03 1.49
N ARG A 31 -20.86 46.82 1.89
CA ARG A 31 -21.09 48.24 2.25
C ARG A 31 -20.82 49.18 1.09
N VAL A 32 -21.88 49.65 0.44
CA VAL A 32 -21.86 50.72 -0.56
C VAL A 32 -22.11 52.07 0.12
N GLU A 33 -21.30 53.10 -0.15
CA GLU A 33 -21.54 54.47 0.32
C GLU A 33 -22.79 55.05 -0.38
N LEU A 34 -23.77 55.52 0.40
CA LEU A 34 -25.09 55.96 -0.09
C LEU A 34 -25.20 57.49 -0.17
N ASP A 35 -25.92 57.97 -1.19
CA ASP A 35 -26.34 59.36 -1.37
C ASP A 35 -27.62 59.66 -0.56
N ASP A 36 -27.71 60.86 0.01
CA ASP A 36 -28.60 61.26 1.12
C ASP A 36 -30.09 61.50 0.73
N ASP A 37 -30.67 60.74 -0.20
CA ASP A 37 -32.13 60.82 -0.46
C ASP A 37 -32.91 59.90 0.51
N GLU A 38 -33.63 60.51 1.45
CA GLU A 38 -34.35 59.85 2.54
C GLU A 38 -35.36 58.78 2.06
N ASN A 39 -35.93 58.95 0.87
CA ASN A 39 -36.82 57.95 0.28
C ASN A 39 -36.05 56.77 -0.33
N THR A 40 -34.88 57.02 -0.92
CA THR A 40 -33.99 55.94 -1.36
C THR A 40 -33.39 55.20 -0.18
N LEU A 41 -33.03 55.87 0.91
CA LEU A 41 -32.53 55.23 2.13
C LEU A 41 -33.57 54.31 2.77
N LYS A 42 -34.85 54.72 2.83
CA LYS A 42 -35.94 53.86 3.34
C LYS A 42 -36.22 52.66 2.44
N LEU A 43 -36.13 52.83 1.11
CA LEU A 43 -36.29 51.73 0.17
C LEU A 43 -35.09 50.77 0.25
N ILE A 44 -33.88 51.30 0.38
CA ILE A 44 -32.64 50.52 0.56
C ILE A 44 -32.68 49.75 1.87
N ASP A 45 -33.06 50.36 2.98
CA ASP A 45 -33.19 49.67 4.28
C ASP A 45 -34.24 48.55 4.23
N SER A 46 -35.38 48.79 3.57
CA SER A 46 -36.40 47.75 3.34
C SER A 46 -35.90 46.62 2.44
N LEU A 47 -35.01 46.91 1.49
CA LEU A 47 -34.49 45.94 0.54
C LEU A 47 -33.31 45.17 1.14
N GLU A 48 -32.43 45.86 1.86
CA GLU A 48 -31.25 45.35 2.58
C GLU A 48 -31.66 44.20 3.48
N HIS A 49 -32.71 44.35 4.28
CA HIS A 49 -33.16 43.27 5.15
C HIS A 49 -33.55 41.98 4.39
N SER A 50 -34.17 42.12 3.22
CA SER A 50 -34.55 40.98 2.37
C SER A 50 -33.36 40.34 1.67
N PHE A 51 -32.40 41.16 1.22
CA PHE A 51 -31.17 40.69 0.56
C PHE A 51 -30.19 40.06 1.55
N THR A 52 -29.98 40.66 2.72
CA THR A 52 -29.17 40.07 3.80
C THR A 52 -29.73 38.74 4.26
N ARG A 53 -31.06 38.63 4.41
CA ARG A 53 -31.70 37.36 4.76
C ARG A 53 -31.47 36.29 3.69
N HIS A 54 -31.62 36.62 2.41
CA HIS A 54 -31.38 35.66 1.32
C HIS A 54 -29.88 35.31 1.19
N SER A 55 -28.99 36.28 1.39
CA SER A 55 -27.54 36.07 1.40
C SER A 55 -27.16 35.08 2.51
N ASN A 56 -27.69 35.26 3.72
CA ASN A 56 -27.42 34.37 4.85
C ASN A 56 -27.94 32.95 4.60
N ILE A 57 -29.10 32.78 3.96
CA ILE A 57 -29.62 31.45 3.58
C ILE A 57 -28.69 30.77 2.57
N LEU A 58 -28.18 31.52 1.59
CA LEU A 58 -27.26 30.96 0.59
C LEU A 58 -25.91 30.58 1.20
N VAL A 59 -25.40 31.42 2.12
CA VAL A 59 -24.15 31.14 2.85
C VAL A 59 -24.32 29.91 3.76
N ASP A 60 -25.45 29.78 4.43
CA ASP A 60 -25.77 28.61 5.27
C ASP A 60 -25.88 27.32 4.42
N ASP A 61 -26.51 27.37 3.25
CA ASP A 61 -26.58 26.24 2.32
C ASP A 61 -25.18 25.82 1.81
N ILE A 62 -24.33 26.80 1.48
CA ILE A 62 -22.94 26.55 1.08
C ILE A 62 -22.14 25.95 2.25
N ALA A 63 -22.31 26.45 3.47
CA ALA A 63 -21.64 25.90 4.65
C ALA A 63 -22.09 24.46 4.93
N GLN A 64 -23.40 24.19 4.89
CA GLN A 64 -23.98 22.87 5.13
C GLN A 64 -23.55 21.84 4.09
N THR A 65 -23.22 22.27 2.87
CA THR A 65 -22.79 21.37 1.78
C THR A 65 -21.28 21.18 1.73
N LEU A 66 -20.50 22.27 1.81
CA LEU A 66 -19.04 22.21 1.61
C LEU A 66 -18.29 21.76 2.86
N VAL A 67 -18.72 22.15 4.07
CA VAL A 67 -18.00 21.81 5.30
C VAL A 67 -17.93 20.29 5.52
N PRO A 68 -19.02 19.51 5.38
CA PRO A 68 -18.94 18.06 5.53
C PRO A 68 -18.06 17.41 4.45
N ALA A 69 -18.08 17.93 3.23
CA ALA A 69 -17.25 17.42 2.13
C ALA A 69 -15.76 17.63 2.42
N VAL A 70 -15.36 18.85 2.82
CA VAL A 70 -13.98 19.18 3.19
C VAL A 70 -13.53 18.34 4.38
N ARG A 71 -14.37 18.18 5.41
CA ARG A 71 -14.06 17.34 6.57
C ARG A 71 -13.78 15.89 6.17
N ARG A 72 -14.63 15.30 5.31
CA ARG A 72 -14.42 13.93 4.83
C ARG A 72 -13.14 13.77 4.00
N VAL A 73 -12.79 14.76 3.18
CA VAL A 73 -11.53 14.73 2.42
C VAL A 73 -10.32 14.78 3.36
N LYS A 74 -10.35 15.65 4.38
CA LYS A 74 -9.29 15.73 5.39
C LYS A 74 -9.14 14.42 6.18
N GLU A 75 -10.26 13.83 6.61
CA GLU A 75 -10.27 12.54 7.31
C GLU A 75 -9.68 11.42 6.44
N ALA A 76 -10.08 11.34 5.17
CA ALA A 76 -9.54 10.36 4.23
C ALA A 76 -8.03 10.55 4.02
N HIS A 77 -7.57 11.78 3.85
CA HIS A 77 -6.15 12.09 3.71
C HIS A 77 -5.35 11.74 4.98
N HIS A 78 -5.91 11.99 6.16
CA HIS A 78 -5.28 11.62 7.42
C HIS A 78 -5.15 10.10 7.57
N VAL A 79 -6.19 9.34 7.23
CA VAL A 79 -6.16 7.88 7.21
C VAL A 79 -5.11 7.37 6.22
N LEU A 80 -5.03 7.98 5.04
CA LEU A 80 -4.03 7.61 4.03
C LEU A 80 -2.60 7.80 4.57
N ASN A 81 -2.31 8.95 5.19
CA ASN A 81 -0.99 9.25 5.74
C ASN A 81 -0.62 8.41 6.97
N THR A 82 -1.59 7.93 7.74
CA THR A 82 -1.31 7.27 9.03
C THR A 82 -1.39 5.75 8.97
N ARG A 83 -2.21 5.17 8.10
CA ARG A 83 -2.49 3.72 8.11
C ARG A 83 -1.89 2.96 6.95
N VAL A 84 -1.67 3.62 5.81
CA VAL A 84 -1.18 2.92 4.61
C VAL A 84 0.22 2.36 4.84
N ASP A 85 1.11 3.12 5.46
CA ASP A 85 2.49 2.69 5.67
C ASP A 85 2.58 1.51 6.67
N ASP A 86 1.75 1.51 7.71
CA ASP A 86 1.71 0.44 8.71
C ASP A 86 1.17 -0.87 8.12
N ASP A 87 0.03 -0.82 7.43
CA ASP A 87 -0.59 -2.01 6.83
C ASP A 87 0.27 -2.54 5.66
N PHE A 88 0.85 -1.64 4.86
CA PHE A 88 1.78 -2.00 3.79
C PHE A 88 3.06 -2.62 4.35
N GLY A 89 3.64 -2.02 5.40
CA GLY A 89 4.83 -2.53 6.08
C GLY A 89 4.60 -3.90 6.69
N LYS A 90 3.43 -4.11 7.31
CA LYS A 90 3.01 -5.42 7.83
C LYS A 90 2.88 -6.45 6.70
N GLY A 91 2.22 -6.09 5.60
CA GLY A 91 2.08 -6.97 4.44
C GLY A 91 3.44 -7.34 3.82
N LEU A 92 4.36 -6.39 3.72
CA LEU A 92 5.71 -6.62 3.22
C LEU A 92 6.50 -7.55 4.16
N TRP A 93 6.37 -7.38 5.47
CA TRP A 93 7.02 -8.23 6.46
C TRP A 93 6.47 -9.67 6.42
N GLU A 94 5.15 -9.85 6.36
CA GLU A 94 4.51 -11.16 6.25
C GLU A 94 4.92 -11.87 4.95
N PHE A 95 4.98 -11.14 3.84
CA PHE A 95 5.46 -11.65 2.56
C PHE A 95 6.92 -12.09 2.65
N HIS A 96 7.80 -11.28 3.24
CA HIS A 96 9.22 -11.62 3.42
C HIS A 96 9.40 -12.91 4.24
N GLU A 97 8.66 -13.05 5.34
CA GLU A 97 8.70 -14.27 6.16
C GLU A 97 8.18 -15.50 5.41
N ALA A 98 7.15 -15.35 4.58
CA ALA A 98 6.64 -16.42 3.73
C ALA A 98 7.69 -16.85 2.69
N CYS A 99 8.34 -15.90 2.01
CA CYS A 99 9.42 -16.17 1.07
C CYS A 99 10.57 -16.92 1.74
N LYS A 100 11.03 -16.47 2.91
CA LYS A 100 12.12 -17.11 3.65
C LYS A 100 11.78 -18.56 4.05
N LYS A 101 10.55 -18.82 4.48
CA LYS A 101 10.09 -20.19 4.79
C LYS A 101 10.07 -21.08 3.55
N MET A 102 9.62 -20.54 2.42
CA MET A 102 9.61 -21.26 1.15
C MET A 102 11.04 -21.57 0.67
N GLU A 103 11.95 -20.60 0.76
CA GLU A 103 13.37 -20.80 0.43
C GLU A 103 14.01 -21.89 1.30
N LEU A 104 13.76 -21.88 2.60
CA LEU A 104 14.27 -22.92 3.51
C LEU A 104 13.71 -24.31 3.16
N ALA A 105 12.41 -24.41 2.88
CA ALA A 105 11.78 -25.67 2.50
C ALA A 105 12.38 -26.21 1.19
N THR A 106 12.49 -25.36 0.17
CA THR A 106 13.08 -25.75 -1.12
C THR A 106 14.55 -26.13 -1.02
N LEU A 107 15.34 -25.48 -0.16
CA LEU A 107 16.72 -25.87 0.11
C LEU A 107 16.78 -27.27 0.71
N ARG A 108 15.96 -27.55 1.73
CA ARG A 108 15.91 -28.85 2.39
C ARG A 108 15.49 -29.96 1.43
N ASP A 109 14.48 -29.72 0.61
CA ASP A 109 14.02 -30.69 -0.38
C ASP A 109 15.12 -30.99 -1.42
N ALA A 110 15.89 -29.97 -1.82
CA ALA A 110 17.03 -30.15 -2.73
C ALA A 110 18.17 -30.96 -2.08
N GLU A 111 18.44 -30.72 -0.80
CA GLU A 111 19.41 -31.51 -0.03
C GLU A 111 18.98 -32.98 0.08
N GLU A 112 17.73 -33.25 0.43
CA GLU A 112 17.17 -34.60 0.54
C GLU A 112 17.25 -35.37 -0.79
N VAL A 113 16.88 -34.72 -1.90
CA VAL A 113 16.99 -35.33 -3.24
C VAL A 113 18.44 -35.66 -3.58
N ASN A 114 19.38 -34.78 -3.24
CA ASN A 114 20.79 -35.00 -3.50
C ASN A 114 21.36 -36.15 -2.64
N GLU A 115 20.96 -36.24 -1.37
CA GLU A 115 21.34 -37.36 -0.49
C GLU A 115 20.84 -38.71 -1.03
N GLU A 116 19.56 -38.79 -1.40
CA GLU A 116 18.99 -40.00 -1.97
C GLU A 116 19.61 -40.37 -3.32
N TYR A 117 19.93 -39.36 -4.14
CA TYR A 117 20.66 -39.57 -5.39
C TYR A 117 22.04 -40.17 -5.16
N GLN A 118 22.82 -39.62 -4.22
CA GLN A 118 24.14 -40.16 -3.87
C GLN A 118 24.04 -41.58 -3.31
N ALA A 119 23.06 -41.83 -2.43
CA ALA A 119 22.81 -43.17 -1.89
C ALA A 119 22.45 -44.16 -3.01
N ALA A 120 21.62 -43.75 -3.98
CA ALA A 120 21.28 -44.57 -5.14
C ALA A 120 22.51 -44.87 -6.01
N GLN A 121 23.39 -43.88 -6.22
CA GLN A 121 24.62 -44.06 -6.99
C GLN A 121 25.55 -45.10 -6.34
N VAL A 122 25.72 -45.04 -5.02
CA VAL A 122 26.50 -46.03 -4.27
C VAL A 122 25.89 -47.43 -4.38
N ARG A 123 24.55 -47.53 -4.23
CA ARG A 123 23.83 -48.81 -4.40
C ARG A 123 24.00 -49.40 -5.80
N ILE A 124 23.94 -48.57 -6.84
CA ILE A 124 24.15 -49.01 -8.22
C ILE A 124 25.57 -49.53 -8.41
N ALA A 125 26.57 -48.81 -7.91
CA ALA A 125 27.97 -49.24 -8.00
C ALA A 125 28.20 -50.60 -7.30
N ASP A 126 27.64 -50.79 -6.11
CA ASP A 126 27.70 -52.06 -5.37
C ASP A 126 27.05 -53.21 -6.14
N ILE A 127 25.85 -52.99 -6.72
CA ILE A 127 25.16 -54.02 -7.51
C ILE A 127 25.96 -54.37 -8.77
N MET A 128 26.53 -53.37 -9.46
CA MET A 128 27.36 -53.60 -10.64
C MET A 128 28.61 -54.39 -10.29
N GLY A 129 29.29 -54.08 -9.17
CA GLY A 129 30.43 -54.87 -8.70
C GLY A 129 30.06 -56.32 -8.40
N LYS A 130 28.93 -56.55 -7.71
CA LYS A 130 28.41 -57.91 -7.46
C LYS A 130 28.09 -58.66 -8.74
N LEU A 131 27.61 -57.97 -9.76
CA LEU A 131 27.29 -58.56 -11.05
C LEU A 131 28.58 -58.98 -11.79
N GLU A 132 29.61 -58.12 -11.79
CA GLU A 132 30.93 -58.44 -12.34
C GLU A 132 31.55 -59.66 -11.66
N ASP A 133 31.53 -59.70 -10.32
CA ASP A 133 32.02 -60.86 -9.54
C ASP A 133 31.27 -62.15 -9.87
N ALA A 134 29.94 -62.07 -10.07
CA ALA A 134 29.12 -63.21 -10.44
C ALA A 134 29.45 -63.71 -11.86
N TYR A 135 29.69 -62.80 -12.80
CA TYR A 135 30.15 -63.16 -14.15
C TYR A 135 31.53 -63.80 -14.13
N ALA A 136 32.49 -63.22 -13.41
CA ALA A 136 33.83 -63.78 -13.25
C ALA A 136 33.78 -65.20 -12.65
N ARG A 137 32.92 -65.41 -11.63
CA ARG A 137 32.72 -66.74 -11.03
C ARG A 137 32.12 -67.74 -12.01
N ARG A 138 31.12 -67.32 -12.80
CA ARG A 138 30.52 -68.17 -13.84
C ARG A 138 31.57 -68.59 -14.86
N ASP A 139 32.38 -67.65 -15.32
CA ASP A 139 33.39 -67.92 -16.34
C ASP A 139 34.47 -68.88 -15.81
N GLN A 140 34.88 -68.73 -14.54
CA GLN A 140 35.78 -69.69 -13.90
C GLN A 140 35.17 -71.09 -13.78
N LEU A 141 33.90 -71.18 -13.34
CA LEU A 141 33.20 -72.47 -13.26
C LEU A 141 33.08 -73.15 -14.62
N TRP A 142 32.91 -72.36 -15.68
CA TRP A 142 32.87 -72.87 -17.05
C TRP A 142 34.21 -73.48 -17.47
N VAL A 143 35.31 -72.76 -17.22
CA VAL A 143 36.68 -73.27 -17.46
C VAL A 143 36.93 -74.56 -16.67
N ASP A 144 36.60 -74.56 -15.37
CA ASP A 144 36.77 -75.74 -14.51
C ASP A 144 35.97 -76.95 -15.00
N PHE A 145 34.79 -76.71 -15.58
CA PHE A 145 33.95 -77.75 -16.17
C PHE A 145 34.58 -78.32 -17.45
N GLU A 146 35.05 -77.47 -18.38
CA GLU A 146 35.73 -77.90 -19.60
C GLU A 146 37.00 -78.71 -19.33
N VAL A 147 37.77 -78.33 -18.30
CA VAL A 147 38.97 -79.08 -17.88
C VAL A 147 38.64 -80.47 -17.36
N LYS A 148 37.50 -80.65 -16.68
CA LYS A 148 37.07 -81.96 -16.16
C LYS A 148 36.44 -82.87 -17.22
N LEU A 149 36.04 -82.31 -18.36
CA LEU A 149 35.35 -83.03 -19.43
C LEU A 149 36.32 -83.60 -20.47
N ASN A 150 37.52 -83.03 -20.57
CA ASN A 150 38.65 -83.49 -21.38
C ASN A 150 39.62 -84.34 -20.56
#